data_AF-A0A4S8QVH4-F1
#
_entry.id   AF-A0A4S8QVH4-F1
#
_cell.length_a   1.000
_cell.length_b   1.000
_cell.length_c   1.000
_cell.angle_alpha   90.00
_cell.angle_beta   90.00
_cell.angle_gamma   90.00
#
_symmetry.space_group_name_H-M   'P 1'
#
loop_
_entity.id
_entity.type
_entity.pdbx_description
1 polymer ?
#
loop_
_entity_poly.entity_id
_entity_poly.type
_entity_poly.pdbx_seq_one_letter_code
_entity_poly.pdbx_strand_id
1 'polypeptide(L)'
;MPPRFPPRVPREHINNLPPMTQEDLDAARKEFPDEKLASRALEKYAKKHWIEGRYFWKDNFRYVCGSDIQYFTATIPRYERKTGPQRRTYHVAKNTPTLAMIDRPKKKGLQKLVAHQSESEWALPQDHDRHLLKFPQEIIDMISRSVLTIEDHTITPDVTTSDWARVFKSHKTYSLDGKQSLKSELSFDTIITHPCKDQEGTYFQLRRVYRPRIDATLLRVCKSFRDNATKFLYKENVFHFTTMDWSATGSPVSWIDHVKPRSLNLPEVETITQRQLDEVSLLLTRLHETRPFESFEPPIFSVHDAIQLIETSGTPVLENCWDAYSYHDRFFRFLQAIGKEKAGMLKTLKFSGTVILHVCEGSGSTHGPNGLKESLCSKDLVDTLRLYVPIINRFCTGLEKLVIEVKKDPYPDWSLLLVLDPLNSGRSVHQRYITSLLEGELRKLKTVETLEIYKVFEAKDDASAADPPVDTPERKEFMKREKLDIAEPTIEWFGDRASKSGNQKGGE
;
A
#
# COMPACT_ATOMS: atom_id res chain seq x y z
N MET A 1 -53.84 -14.47 4.11
CA MET A 1 -52.98 -14.23 2.92
C MET A 1 -51.54 -14.49 3.32
N PRO A 2 -50.81 -15.42 2.68
CA PRO A 2 -49.39 -15.59 2.96
C PRO A 2 -48.58 -14.48 2.26
N PRO A 3 -47.46 -14.02 2.86
CA PRO A 3 -46.71 -12.89 2.33
C PRO A 3 -45.94 -13.27 1.06
N ARG A 4 -45.99 -12.37 0.07
CA ARG A 4 -45.24 -12.48 -1.19
C ARG A 4 -43.74 -12.36 -0.90
N PHE A 5 -42.98 -13.39 -1.26
CA PHE A 5 -41.51 -13.36 -1.28
C PHE A 5 -40.99 -12.34 -2.31
N PRO A 6 -39.91 -11.59 -2.02
CA PRO A 6 -39.26 -10.69 -2.98
C PRO A 6 -38.54 -11.49 -4.10
N PRO A 7 -38.24 -10.85 -5.25
CA PRO A 7 -37.83 -11.52 -6.47
C PRO A 7 -36.46 -12.21 -6.36
N ARG A 8 -36.38 -13.34 -7.08
CA ARG A 8 -35.28 -14.31 -7.15
C ARG A 8 -33.91 -13.67 -7.38
N VAL A 9 -32.96 -14.03 -6.52
CA VAL A 9 -31.52 -14.08 -6.87
C VAL A 9 -31.34 -15.20 -7.91
N PRO A 10 -30.46 -15.09 -8.91
CA PRO A 10 -30.28 -16.13 -9.92
C PRO A 10 -30.00 -17.47 -9.26
N ARG A 11 -30.90 -18.44 -9.45
CA ARG A 11 -30.64 -19.85 -9.16
C ARG A 11 -29.76 -20.35 -10.28
N GLU A 12 -28.45 -20.42 -10.06
CA GLU A 12 -27.66 -21.44 -10.73
C GLU A 12 -28.21 -22.78 -10.23
N HIS A 13 -29.08 -23.40 -11.04
CA HIS A 13 -29.56 -24.74 -10.81
C HIS A 13 -28.39 -25.70 -11.05
N ILE A 14 -27.59 -25.94 -10.01
CA ILE A 14 -26.64 -27.06 -10.00
C ILE A 14 -27.50 -28.33 -9.82
N ASN A 15 -27.94 -28.91 -10.92
CA ASN A 15 -28.54 -30.24 -10.92
C ASN A 15 -27.38 -31.25 -10.84
N ASN A 16 -27.40 -32.10 -9.81
CA ASN A 16 -26.49 -33.24 -9.57
C ASN A 16 -25.00 -32.85 -9.46
N LEU A 17 -24.58 -32.41 -8.27
CA LEU A 17 -23.16 -32.28 -7.94
C LEU A 17 -22.49 -33.65 -8.03
N PRO A 18 -21.42 -33.84 -8.82
CA PRO A 18 -20.72 -35.13 -8.89
C PRO A 18 -19.96 -35.43 -7.59
N PRO A 19 -19.80 -36.72 -7.21
CA PRO A 19 -18.90 -37.10 -6.13
C PRO A 19 -17.43 -36.85 -6.54
N MET A 20 -16.54 -36.75 -5.56
CA MET A 20 -15.10 -36.84 -5.81
C MET A 20 -14.74 -38.17 -6.50
N THR A 21 -13.80 -38.13 -7.43
CA THR A 21 -13.45 -39.27 -8.28
C THR A 21 -12.50 -40.25 -7.57
N GLN A 22 -12.30 -41.43 -8.17
CA GLN A 22 -11.27 -42.36 -7.68
C GLN A 22 -9.86 -41.75 -7.75
N GLU A 23 -9.59 -40.94 -8.77
CA GLU A 23 -8.33 -40.20 -8.90
C GLU A 23 -8.13 -39.22 -7.73
N ASP A 24 -9.19 -38.51 -7.31
CA ASP A 24 -9.14 -37.63 -6.13
C ASP A 24 -8.82 -38.44 -4.86
N LEU A 25 -9.37 -39.66 -4.73
CA LEU A 25 -9.10 -40.54 -3.59
C LEU A 25 -7.66 -41.07 -3.59
N ASP A 26 -7.13 -41.43 -4.76
CA ASP A 26 -5.76 -41.93 -4.89
C ASP A 26 -4.75 -40.80 -4.59
N ALA A 27 -5.01 -39.57 -5.08
CA ALA A 27 -4.25 -38.39 -4.72
C ALA A 27 -4.33 -38.08 -3.21
N ALA A 28 -5.54 -38.13 -2.64
CA ALA A 28 -5.76 -37.91 -1.20
C ALA A 28 -5.01 -38.92 -0.33
N ARG A 29 -4.97 -40.21 -0.71
CA ARG A 29 -4.24 -41.26 0.01
C ARG A 29 -2.73 -41.09 -0.09
N LYS A 30 -2.24 -40.62 -1.24
CA LYS A 30 -0.82 -40.30 -1.43
C LYS A 30 -0.38 -39.15 -0.53
N GLU A 31 -1.22 -38.14 -0.38
CA GLU A 31 -0.91 -36.93 0.39
C GLU A 31 -1.20 -37.07 1.89
N PHE A 32 -2.19 -37.88 2.27
CA PHE A 32 -2.58 -38.15 3.65
C PHE A 32 -2.56 -39.66 3.95
N PRO A 33 -1.37 -40.29 3.94
CA PRO A 33 -1.24 -41.75 4.11
C PRO A 33 -1.70 -42.24 5.49
N ASP A 34 -1.67 -41.36 6.50
CA ASP A 34 -2.08 -41.70 7.88
C ASP A 34 -3.61 -41.78 8.04
N GLU A 35 -4.40 -41.24 7.11
CA GLU A 35 -5.87 -41.29 7.17
C GLU A 35 -6.41 -42.60 6.61
N LYS A 36 -6.76 -43.52 7.51
CA LYS A 36 -7.30 -44.85 7.18
C LYS A 36 -8.69 -44.81 6.52
N LEU A 37 -9.48 -43.77 6.81
CA LEU A 37 -10.83 -43.61 6.26
C LEU A 37 -10.79 -42.82 4.96
N ALA A 38 -11.28 -43.42 3.86
CA ALA A 38 -11.36 -42.78 2.55
C ALA A 38 -12.11 -41.44 2.60
N SER A 39 -13.20 -41.37 3.36
CA SER A 39 -13.98 -40.13 3.56
C SER A 39 -13.18 -39.02 4.25
N ARG A 40 -12.33 -39.36 5.24
CA ARG A 40 -11.47 -38.39 5.92
C ARG A 40 -10.30 -37.93 5.05
N ALA A 41 -9.70 -38.84 4.29
CA ALA A 41 -8.67 -38.50 3.32
C ALA A 41 -9.23 -37.51 2.28
N LEU A 42 -10.40 -37.81 1.70
CA LEU A 42 -11.10 -36.92 0.77
C LEU A 42 -11.51 -35.59 1.42
N GLU A 43 -11.98 -35.57 2.67
CA GLU A 43 -12.27 -34.32 3.39
C GLU A 43 -11.02 -33.44 3.51
N LYS A 44 -9.89 -34.00 3.96
CA LYS A 44 -8.63 -33.24 4.11
C LYS A 44 -8.14 -32.74 2.77
N TYR A 45 -8.20 -33.58 1.74
CA TYR A 45 -7.80 -33.23 0.38
C TYR A 45 -8.67 -32.12 -0.21
N ALA A 46 -10.00 -32.26 -0.13
CA ALA A 46 -10.96 -31.27 -0.58
C ALA A 46 -10.78 -29.91 0.12
N LYS A 47 -10.48 -29.90 1.42
CA LYS A 47 -10.24 -28.67 2.20
C LYS A 47 -8.90 -28.04 1.92
N LYS A 48 -7.84 -28.85 1.78
CA LYS A 48 -6.47 -28.37 1.50
C LYS A 48 -6.39 -27.71 0.13
N HIS A 49 -6.95 -28.37 -0.90
CA HIS A 49 -6.93 -27.88 -2.28
C HIS A 49 -8.14 -27.05 -2.69
N TRP A 50 -9.16 -26.97 -1.82
CA TRP A 50 -10.42 -26.24 -2.07
C TRP A 50 -11.12 -26.64 -3.39
N ILE A 51 -11.41 -27.93 -3.53
CA ILE A 51 -11.97 -28.49 -4.77
C ILE A 51 -13.46 -28.14 -4.90
N GLU A 52 -13.77 -27.15 -5.74
CA GLU A 52 -15.14 -26.69 -5.98
C GLU A 52 -15.95 -27.64 -6.86
N GLY A 53 -17.27 -27.68 -6.66
CA GLY A 53 -18.20 -28.37 -7.55
C GLY A 53 -18.27 -29.89 -7.43
N ARG A 54 -17.50 -30.51 -6.52
CA ARG A 54 -17.58 -31.95 -6.19
C ARG A 54 -17.95 -32.15 -4.73
N TYR A 55 -18.69 -33.22 -4.42
CA TYR A 55 -19.06 -33.55 -3.05
C TYR A 55 -18.23 -34.71 -2.46
N PHE A 56 -17.99 -34.65 -1.16
CA PHE A 56 -17.45 -35.74 -0.36
C PHE A 56 -18.40 -36.08 0.80
N TRP A 57 -18.30 -37.30 1.31
CA TRP A 57 -19.12 -37.77 2.42
C TRP A 57 -18.45 -37.48 3.76
N LYS A 58 -19.21 -36.91 4.69
CA LYS A 58 -18.82 -36.77 6.10
C LYS A 58 -20.05 -36.92 6.98
N ASP A 59 -19.96 -37.74 8.02
CA ASP A 59 -21.04 -37.95 9.00
C ASP A 59 -22.40 -38.28 8.35
N ASN A 60 -22.40 -39.07 7.27
CA ASN A 60 -23.57 -39.41 6.43
C ASN A 60 -24.22 -38.25 5.68
N PHE A 61 -23.56 -37.09 5.59
CA PHE A 61 -23.99 -35.96 4.79
C PHE A 61 -23.02 -35.69 3.63
N ARG A 62 -23.56 -35.13 2.54
CA ARG A 62 -22.78 -34.64 1.41
C ARG A 62 -22.23 -33.25 1.75
N TYR A 63 -20.94 -33.04 1.56
CA TYR A 63 -20.26 -31.75 1.74
C TYR A 63 -19.63 -31.30 0.43
N VAL A 64 -19.71 -30.01 0.12
CA VAL A 64 -19.16 -29.40 -1.11
C VAL A 64 -18.39 -28.15 -0.76
N CYS A 65 -17.18 -27.99 -1.29
CA CYS A 65 -16.51 -26.69 -1.26
C CYS A 65 -17.18 -25.77 -2.28
N GLY A 66 -17.71 -24.64 -1.79
CA GLY A 66 -18.29 -23.59 -2.61
C GLY A 66 -17.33 -22.42 -2.77
N SER A 67 -17.69 -21.52 -3.67
CA SER A 67 -16.90 -20.34 -3.97
C SER A 67 -16.73 -19.44 -2.76
N ASP A 68 -15.55 -18.83 -2.72
CA ASP A 68 -15.11 -17.94 -1.66
C ASP A 68 -16.06 -16.76 -1.45
N ILE A 69 -16.31 -16.44 -0.18
CA ILE A 69 -17.07 -15.26 0.22
C ILE A 69 -16.10 -14.15 0.56
N GLN A 70 -16.17 -13.07 -0.20
CA GLN A 70 -15.57 -11.80 0.18
C GLN A 70 -16.55 -11.05 1.09
N TYR A 71 -16.16 -10.84 2.35
CA TYR A 71 -17.04 -10.23 3.35
C TYR A 71 -17.41 -8.78 3.01
N PHE A 72 -16.52 -8.04 2.35
CA PHE A 72 -16.79 -6.70 1.85
C PHE A 72 -17.05 -6.72 0.35
N THR A 73 -18.10 -6.02 -0.07
CA THR A 73 -18.32 -5.73 -1.49
C THR A 73 -17.47 -4.51 -1.82
N ALA A 74 -16.49 -4.64 -2.72
CA ALA A 74 -15.80 -3.47 -3.24
C ALA A 74 -16.84 -2.56 -3.93
N THR A 75 -17.13 -1.41 -3.32
CA THR A 75 -18.03 -0.43 -3.94
C THR A 75 -17.27 0.21 -5.09
N ILE A 76 -17.60 -0.16 -6.32
CA ILE A 76 -17.10 0.53 -7.51
C ILE A 76 -17.86 1.87 -7.59
N PRO A 77 -17.18 3.01 -7.46
CA PRO A 77 -17.82 4.31 -7.60
C PRO A 77 -18.37 4.46 -9.00
N ARG A 78 -19.48 5.19 -9.10
CA ARG A 78 -19.89 5.71 -10.40
C ARG A 78 -18.93 6.82 -10.76
N TYR A 79 -18.31 6.73 -11.93
CA TYR A 79 -17.46 7.77 -12.45
C TYR A 79 -18.16 8.53 -13.58
N GLU A 80 -17.78 9.78 -13.74
CA GLU A 80 -18.08 10.59 -14.90
C GLU A 80 -16.79 10.80 -15.68
N ARG A 81 -16.90 10.70 -17.00
CA ARG A 81 -15.81 10.98 -17.91
C ARG A 81 -15.83 12.50 -18.19
N LYS A 82 -14.82 13.22 -17.74
CA LYS A 82 -14.66 14.65 -18.01
C LYS A 82 -13.56 14.86 -19.03
N THR A 83 -13.73 15.88 -19.86
CA THR A 83 -12.71 16.31 -20.82
C THR A 83 -12.18 17.67 -20.36
N GLY A 84 -10.88 17.72 -20.07
CA GLY A 84 -10.23 18.95 -19.62
C GLY A 84 -9.98 19.94 -20.77
N PRO A 85 -9.51 21.16 -20.45
CA PRO A 85 -9.22 22.21 -21.42
C PRO A 85 -8.29 21.76 -22.56
N GLN A 86 -7.39 20.81 -22.27
CA GLN A 86 -6.44 20.24 -23.22
C GLN A 86 -7.01 19.05 -24.04
N ARG A 87 -8.33 18.91 -24.17
CA ARG A 87 -9.03 17.78 -24.84
C ARG A 87 -8.71 16.39 -24.27
N ARG A 88 -8.23 16.34 -23.03
CA ARG A 88 -7.86 15.09 -22.36
C ARG A 88 -9.01 14.57 -21.54
N THR A 89 -9.27 13.28 -21.71
CA THR A 89 -10.36 12.60 -21.04
C THR A 89 -9.86 11.93 -19.76
N TYR A 90 -10.40 12.34 -18.62
CA TYR A 90 -10.13 11.76 -17.31
C TYR A 90 -11.44 11.30 -16.67
N HIS A 91 -11.33 10.39 -15.71
CA HIS A 91 -12.47 9.95 -14.93
C HIS A 91 -12.46 10.71 -13.60
N VAL A 92 -13.65 11.15 -13.18
CA VAL A 92 -13.85 11.76 -11.86
C VAL A 92 -14.90 10.92 -11.17
N ALA A 93 -14.71 10.63 -9.89
CA ALA A 93 -15.77 10.05 -9.09
C ALA A 93 -17.00 10.97 -9.18
N LYS A 94 -18.10 10.48 -9.76
CA LYS A 94 -19.31 11.25 -10.00
C LYS A 94 -19.91 11.72 -8.67
N ASN A 95 -19.75 10.89 -7.64
CA ASN A 95 -20.13 11.18 -6.27
C ASN A 95 -18.95 10.79 -5.37
N THR A 96 -18.60 11.65 -4.41
CA THR A 96 -17.88 11.20 -3.22
C THR A 96 -18.71 10.08 -2.58
N PRO A 97 -18.17 8.87 -2.39
CA PRO A 97 -18.93 7.80 -1.78
C PRO A 97 -19.43 8.29 -0.41
N THR A 98 -20.75 8.36 -0.24
CA THR A 98 -21.33 8.77 1.04
C THR A 98 -21.00 7.73 2.11
N LEU A 99 -21.00 8.11 3.39
CA LEU A 99 -20.85 7.11 4.46
C LEU A 99 -21.88 5.99 4.31
N ALA A 100 -23.11 6.30 3.90
CA ALA A 100 -24.13 5.29 3.60
C ALA A 100 -23.80 4.36 2.40
N MET A 101 -22.89 4.75 1.50
CA MET A 101 -22.38 3.90 0.42
C MET A 101 -21.19 3.04 0.85
N ILE A 102 -20.35 3.55 1.77
CA ILE A 102 -19.18 2.84 2.28
C ILE A 102 -19.58 1.87 3.40
N ASP A 103 -20.39 2.33 4.33
CA ASP A 103 -20.93 1.59 5.47
C ASP A 103 -22.21 0.84 5.09
N ARG A 104 -22.37 0.46 3.81
CA ARG A 104 -23.55 -0.29 3.39
C ARG A 104 -23.65 -1.55 4.24
N PRO A 105 -24.74 -1.74 5.00
CA PRO A 105 -24.96 -3.00 5.67
C PRO A 105 -24.93 -4.09 4.60
N LYS A 106 -24.25 -5.20 4.94
CA LYS A 106 -24.13 -6.39 4.11
C LYS A 106 -25.48 -6.71 3.46
N LYS A 107 -25.49 -7.23 2.23
CA LYS A 107 -26.73 -7.78 1.65
C LYS A 107 -27.33 -8.76 2.67
N LYS A 108 -28.61 -8.63 3.02
CA LYS A 108 -29.24 -9.41 4.10
C LYS A 108 -29.00 -10.92 4.01
N GLY A 109 -28.92 -11.47 2.80
CA GLY A 109 -28.56 -12.89 2.58
C GLY A 109 -27.13 -13.22 2.97
N LEU A 110 -26.17 -12.36 2.63
CA LEU A 110 -24.76 -12.51 3.01
C LEU A 110 -24.56 -12.29 4.51
N GLN A 111 -25.28 -11.33 5.10
CA GLN A 111 -25.25 -11.10 6.54
C GLN A 111 -25.67 -12.35 7.31
N LYS A 112 -26.82 -12.96 6.94
CA LYS A 112 -27.29 -14.20 7.59
C LYS A 112 -26.32 -15.37 7.41
N LEU A 113 -25.63 -15.41 6.29
CA LEU A 113 -24.70 -16.48 5.94
C LEU A 113 -23.39 -16.38 6.73
N VAL A 114 -22.90 -15.16 6.96
CA VAL A 114 -21.56 -14.92 7.52
C VAL A 114 -21.60 -14.40 8.95
N ALA A 115 -22.78 -14.03 9.47
CA ALA A 115 -22.91 -13.59 10.84
C ALA A 115 -22.48 -14.71 11.78
N HIS A 116 -21.52 -14.43 12.66
CA HIS A 116 -21.23 -15.32 13.76
C HIS A 116 -22.50 -15.49 14.61
N GLN A 117 -22.73 -16.66 15.20
CA GLN A 117 -23.94 -16.91 16.01
C GLN A 117 -24.10 -15.91 17.15
N SER A 118 -22.99 -15.45 17.72
CA SER A 118 -22.99 -14.42 18.75
C SER A 118 -23.25 -13.01 18.21
N GLU A 119 -23.15 -12.71 16.90
CA GLU A 119 -23.33 -11.34 16.38
C GLU A 119 -24.71 -10.75 16.78
N SER A 120 -25.75 -11.57 16.87
CA SER A 120 -27.08 -11.14 17.37
C SER A 120 -27.12 -10.90 18.87
N GLU A 121 -26.19 -11.48 19.63
CA GLU A 121 -26.09 -11.35 21.10
C GLU A 121 -25.22 -10.16 21.53
N TRP A 122 -24.44 -9.58 20.60
CA TRP A 122 -23.56 -8.43 20.87
C TRP A 122 -24.21 -7.07 20.64
N ALA A 123 -25.39 -7.02 20.03
CA ALA A 123 -26.17 -5.79 19.83
C ALA A 123 -26.92 -5.41 21.12
N LEU A 124 -26.16 -5.21 22.20
CA LEU A 124 -26.69 -4.97 23.54
C LEU A 124 -27.00 -3.48 23.73
N PRO A 125 -28.06 -3.12 24.49
CA PRO A 125 -28.28 -1.76 24.96
C PRO A 125 -27.11 -1.22 25.78
N GLN A 126 -26.92 0.10 25.81
CA GLN A 126 -25.80 0.73 26.51
C GLN A 126 -25.83 0.50 28.03
N ASP A 127 -27.03 0.33 28.59
CA ASP A 127 -27.28 0.02 29.99
C ASP A 127 -27.00 -1.45 30.34
N HIS A 128 -26.87 -2.36 29.37
CA HIS A 128 -26.57 -3.76 29.62
C HIS A 128 -25.14 -3.95 30.16
N ASP A 129 -24.94 -4.80 31.17
CA ASP A 129 -23.63 -4.99 31.84
C ASP A 129 -22.53 -5.53 30.93
N ARG A 130 -22.92 -6.28 29.91
CA ARG A 130 -22.01 -6.80 28.88
C ARG A 130 -21.87 -5.92 27.64
N HIS A 131 -22.35 -4.67 27.69
CA HIS A 131 -22.15 -3.73 26.60
C HIS A 131 -20.65 -3.52 26.36
N LEU A 132 -20.22 -3.50 25.10
CA LEU A 132 -18.79 -3.46 24.73
C LEU A 132 -18.03 -2.28 25.35
N LEU A 133 -18.68 -1.11 25.49
CA LEU A 133 -18.07 0.07 26.14
C LEU A 133 -17.96 -0.04 27.67
N LYS A 134 -18.57 -1.05 28.31
CA LYS A 134 -18.38 -1.34 29.73
C LYS A 134 -17.20 -2.30 29.98
N PHE A 135 -16.60 -2.84 28.93
CA PHE A 135 -15.41 -3.68 29.09
C PHE A 135 -14.22 -2.85 29.58
N PRO A 136 -13.29 -3.44 30.35
CA PRO A 136 -12.04 -2.79 30.69
C PRO A 136 -11.31 -2.30 29.44
N GLN A 137 -10.65 -1.14 29.54
CA GLN A 137 -9.96 -0.52 28.41
C GLN A 137 -8.92 -1.47 27.78
N GLU A 138 -8.28 -2.32 28.59
CA GLU A 138 -7.33 -3.34 28.13
C GLU A 138 -7.96 -4.30 27.11
N ILE A 139 -9.19 -4.73 27.33
CA ILE A 139 -9.91 -5.62 26.41
C ILE A 139 -10.29 -4.88 25.12
N ILE A 140 -10.74 -3.63 25.24
CA ILE A 140 -11.04 -2.78 24.08
C ILE A 140 -9.78 -2.55 23.25
N ASP A 141 -8.64 -2.31 23.89
CA ASP A 141 -7.35 -2.11 23.26
C ASP A 141 -6.86 -3.38 22.57
N MET A 142 -7.02 -4.57 23.19
CA MET A 142 -6.72 -5.86 22.56
C MET A 142 -7.57 -6.10 21.30
N ILE A 143 -8.87 -5.87 21.37
CA ILE A 143 -9.78 -6.00 20.21
C ILE A 143 -9.36 -5.01 19.11
N SER A 144 -9.12 -3.75 19.49
CA SER A 144 -8.75 -2.70 18.54
C SER A 144 -7.43 -3.00 17.85
N ARG A 145 -6.41 -3.47 18.58
CA ARG A 145 -5.13 -3.91 18.02
C ARG A 145 -5.35 -5.05 17.02
N SER A 146 -6.04 -6.12 17.43
CA SER A 146 -6.31 -7.28 16.56
C SER A 146 -7.03 -6.92 15.25
N VAL A 147 -7.77 -5.81 15.21
CA VAL A 147 -8.57 -5.39 14.04
C VAL A 147 -7.86 -4.33 13.19
N LEU A 148 -7.00 -3.52 13.79
CA LEU A 148 -6.43 -2.32 13.16
C LEU A 148 -4.92 -2.42 12.88
N THR A 149 -4.24 -3.42 13.40
CA THR A 149 -2.80 -3.62 13.20
C THR A 149 -2.51 -4.85 12.37
N ILE A 150 -1.49 -4.77 11.52
CA ILE A 150 -0.96 -5.92 10.81
C ILE A 150 0.51 -6.08 11.18
N GLU A 151 0.81 -7.19 11.86
CA GLU A 151 2.18 -7.59 12.18
C GLU A 151 2.90 -8.05 10.91
N ASP A 152 4.23 -7.89 10.88
CA ASP A 152 5.14 -8.34 9.81
C ASP A 152 4.93 -7.76 8.40
N HIS A 153 3.99 -6.84 8.23
CA HIS A 153 3.67 -6.24 6.95
C HIS A 153 3.82 -4.72 6.96
N THR A 154 4.19 -4.19 5.81
CA THR A 154 4.23 -2.75 5.57
C THR A 154 2.99 -2.32 4.79
N ILE A 155 2.32 -1.26 5.25
CA ILE A 155 1.14 -0.70 4.62
C ILE A 155 1.58 0.38 3.65
N THR A 156 1.26 0.24 2.37
CA THR A 156 1.37 1.32 1.39
C THR A 156 -0.01 1.91 1.14
N PRO A 157 -0.34 3.08 1.72
CA PRO A 157 -1.64 3.71 1.52
C PRO A 157 -1.87 4.08 0.06
N ASP A 158 -3.11 3.90 -0.41
CA ASP A 158 -3.56 4.47 -1.68
C ASP A 158 -4.52 5.61 -1.40
N VAL A 159 -3.97 6.82 -1.45
CA VAL A 159 -4.69 8.08 -1.22
C VAL A 159 -5.00 8.80 -2.53
N THR A 160 -4.99 8.07 -3.64
CA THR A 160 -5.33 8.58 -4.96
C THR A 160 -6.84 8.80 -5.07
N THR A 161 -7.26 10.05 -5.03
CA THR A 161 -8.68 10.49 -5.09
C THR A 161 -9.15 10.80 -6.51
N SER A 162 -8.24 10.85 -7.49
CA SER A 162 -8.54 11.14 -8.89
C SER A 162 -7.66 10.27 -9.79
N ASP A 163 -8.27 9.48 -10.66
CA ASP A 163 -7.55 8.75 -11.71
C ASP A 163 -7.38 9.64 -12.94
N TRP A 164 -6.24 10.32 -13.00
CA TRP A 164 -5.75 10.92 -14.24
C TRP A 164 -5.24 9.86 -15.25
N ALA A 165 -5.31 8.58 -14.88
CA ALA A 165 -5.05 7.45 -15.75
C ALA A 165 -6.22 7.18 -16.70
N ARG A 166 -5.95 6.54 -17.85
CA ARG A 166 -7.00 6.11 -18.81
C ARG A 166 -7.93 5.01 -18.27
N VAL A 167 -7.67 4.50 -17.06
CA VAL A 167 -8.39 3.38 -16.44
C VAL A 167 -8.54 3.64 -14.94
N PHE A 168 -9.77 3.55 -14.45
CA PHE A 168 -10.12 3.72 -13.03
C PHE A 168 -9.56 2.58 -12.19
N LYS A 169 -8.72 2.91 -11.21
CA LYS A 169 -8.30 1.97 -10.16
C LYS A 169 -9.46 1.82 -9.18
N SER A 170 -9.94 0.59 -8.97
CA SER A 170 -10.87 0.30 -7.87
C SER A 170 -10.35 0.92 -6.58
N HIS A 171 -11.22 1.45 -5.71
CA HIS A 171 -10.86 2.01 -4.40
C HIS A 171 -10.25 0.94 -3.47
N LYS A 172 -9.03 0.54 -3.76
CA LYS A 172 -8.14 -0.08 -2.79
C LYS A 172 -7.66 1.04 -1.90
N THR A 173 -7.74 0.82 -0.59
CA THR A 173 -7.35 1.85 0.39
C THR A 173 -5.88 1.74 0.77
N TYR A 174 -5.30 0.56 0.57
CA TYR A 174 -3.89 0.27 0.79
C TYR A 174 -3.45 -0.99 0.03
N SER A 175 -2.14 -1.21 -0.03
CA SER A 175 -1.52 -2.49 -0.39
C SER A 175 -0.56 -2.92 0.71
N LEU A 176 -0.29 -4.22 0.80
CA LEU A 176 0.67 -4.77 1.76
C LEU A 176 1.94 -5.18 1.03
N ASP A 177 3.08 -4.72 1.54
CA ASP A 177 4.42 -4.97 0.99
C ASP A 177 4.55 -4.62 -0.49
N GLY A 178 3.86 -3.56 -0.91
CA GLY A 178 3.78 -3.12 -2.31
C GLY A 178 3.00 -4.06 -3.23
N LYS A 179 2.41 -5.15 -2.73
CA LYS A 179 1.64 -6.11 -3.53
C LYS A 179 0.18 -5.69 -3.63
N GLN A 180 -0.22 -5.26 -4.83
CA GLN A 180 -1.59 -4.89 -5.16
C GLN A 180 -2.45 -6.12 -5.52
N SER A 181 -2.67 -7.04 -4.59
CA SER A 181 -3.57 -8.19 -4.81
C SER A 181 -4.78 -8.11 -3.87
N LEU A 182 -5.97 -8.41 -4.39
CA LEU A 182 -7.14 -8.63 -3.51
C LEU A 182 -6.86 -9.74 -2.48
N LYS A 183 -6.01 -10.71 -2.83
CA LYS A 183 -5.57 -11.78 -1.92
C LYS A 183 -4.61 -11.31 -0.83
N SER A 184 -3.87 -10.21 -1.03
CA SER A 184 -2.97 -9.67 0.00
C SER A 184 -3.73 -8.83 1.03
N GLU A 185 -4.77 -8.12 0.61
CA GLU A 185 -5.62 -7.30 1.51
C GLU A 185 -6.59 -8.12 2.37
N LEU A 186 -6.88 -9.34 1.93
CA LEU A 186 -7.79 -10.26 2.60
C LEU A 186 -7.03 -11.31 3.41
N SER A 187 -7.52 -11.59 4.61
CA SER A 187 -7.13 -12.76 5.40
C SER A 187 -8.23 -13.81 5.30
N PHE A 188 -7.83 -15.06 5.16
CA PHE A 188 -8.72 -16.17 5.45
C PHE A 188 -9.08 -16.09 6.93
N ASP A 189 -10.36 -15.93 7.22
CA ASP A 189 -10.87 -15.80 8.58
C ASP A 189 -11.42 -17.15 9.06
N THR A 190 -12.42 -17.67 8.34
CA THR A 190 -13.12 -18.87 8.77
C THR A 190 -13.75 -19.64 7.60
N ILE A 191 -14.10 -20.91 7.84
CA ILE A 191 -14.95 -21.69 6.95
C ILE A 191 -16.33 -21.75 7.58
N ILE A 192 -17.32 -21.21 6.86
CA ILE A 192 -18.72 -21.38 7.24
C ILE A 192 -19.30 -22.62 6.57
N THR A 193 -20.27 -23.23 7.24
CA THR A 193 -21.04 -24.37 6.72
C THR A 193 -22.48 -23.94 6.53
N HIS A 194 -22.99 -24.05 5.30
CA HIS A 194 -24.36 -23.65 4.97
C HIS A 194 -25.18 -24.85 4.47
N PRO A 195 -26.34 -25.15 5.07
CA PRO A 195 -27.20 -26.23 4.61
C PRO A 195 -27.90 -25.84 3.31
N CYS A 196 -27.81 -26.72 2.32
CA CYS A 196 -28.42 -26.60 1.00
C CYS A 196 -29.30 -27.82 0.70
N LYS A 197 -30.17 -27.70 -0.30
CA LYS A 197 -31.02 -28.80 -0.79
C LYS A 197 -30.95 -28.88 -2.31
N ASP A 198 -30.79 -30.08 -2.82
CA ASP A 198 -30.93 -30.42 -4.24
C ASP A 198 -31.96 -31.55 -4.42
N GLN A 199 -31.96 -32.19 -5.59
CA GLN A 199 -32.88 -33.29 -5.92
C GLN A 199 -32.55 -34.59 -5.15
N GLU A 200 -31.30 -34.76 -4.72
CA GLU A 200 -30.81 -35.96 -4.00
C GLU A 200 -30.91 -35.81 -2.47
N GLY A 201 -31.19 -34.60 -1.97
CA GLY A 201 -31.47 -34.35 -0.56
C GLY A 201 -30.71 -33.15 0.01
N THR A 202 -30.44 -33.20 1.32
CA THR A 202 -29.70 -32.14 2.01
C THR A 202 -28.20 -32.33 1.81
N TYR A 203 -27.48 -31.23 1.59
CA TYR A 203 -26.01 -31.20 1.58
C TYR A 203 -25.49 -29.95 2.28
N PHE A 204 -24.23 -29.94 2.65
CA PHE A 204 -23.58 -28.82 3.32
C PHE A 204 -22.54 -28.17 2.40
N GLN A 205 -22.70 -26.88 2.13
CA GLN A 205 -21.70 -26.12 1.39
C GLN A 205 -20.72 -25.46 2.36
N LEU A 206 -19.44 -25.80 2.24
CA LEU A 206 -18.34 -25.15 2.91
C LEU A 206 -17.93 -23.93 2.10
N ARG A 207 -17.82 -22.75 2.71
CA ARG A 207 -17.36 -21.53 2.03
C ARG A 207 -16.28 -20.86 2.87
N ARG A 208 -15.14 -20.50 2.26
CA ARG A 208 -14.15 -19.65 2.94
C ARG A 208 -14.68 -18.23 3.01
N VAL A 209 -14.58 -17.63 4.18
CA VAL A 209 -14.89 -16.22 4.39
C VAL A 209 -13.57 -15.48 4.49
N TYR A 210 -13.44 -14.46 3.65
CA TYR A 210 -12.30 -13.57 3.64
C TYR A 210 -12.69 -12.21 4.21
N ARG A 211 -11.92 -11.75 5.20
CA ARG A 211 -12.07 -10.43 5.80
C ARG A 211 -10.86 -9.56 5.50
N PRO A 212 -10.98 -8.23 5.50
CA PRO A 212 -9.84 -7.33 5.38
C PRO A 212 -8.90 -7.58 6.54
N ARG A 213 -7.61 -7.48 6.28
CA ARG A 213 -6.60 -7.56 7.34
C ARG A 213 -6.64 -6.36 8.29
N ILE A 214 -7.11 -5.20 7.81
CA ILE A 214 -7.46 -4.04 8.63
C ILE A 214 -8.92 -3.69 8.39
N ASP A 215 -9.72 -3.73 9.45
CA ASP A 215 -11.11 -3.28 9.43
C ASP A 215 -11.27 -1.95 10.17
N ALA A 216 -11.00 -0.86 9.45
CA ALA A 216 -11.15 0.50 9.97
C ALA A 216 -12.62 0.95 10.12
N THR A 217 -13.61 0.10 9.79
CA THR A 217 -15.03 0.46 9.99
C THR A 217 -15.38 0.60 11.48
N LEU A 218 -14.63 -0.08 12.37
CA LEU A 218 -14.76 0.07 13.82
C LEU A 218 -14.59 1.53 14.27
N LEU A 219 -13.71 2.29 13.61
CA LEU A 219 -13.44 3.70 13.91
C LEU A 219 -14.63 4.62 13.59
N ARG A 220 -15.67 4.11 12.93
CA ARG A 220 -16.87 4.87 12.57
C ARG A 220 -18.05 4.61 13.49
N VAL A 221 -17.95 3.61 14.37
CA VAL A 221 -19.06 3.18 15.24
C VAL A 221 -19.44 4.27 16.24
N CYS A 222 -18.46 4.81 16.97
CA CYS A 222 -18.69 5.95 17.85
C CYS A 222 -17.40 6.76 18.06
N LYS A 223 -17.56 7.97 18.61
CA LYS A 223 -16.44 8.88 18.88
C LYS A 223 -15.42 8.26 19.85
N SER A 224 -15.87 7.59 20.91
CA SER A 224 -14.96 6.96 21.88
C SER A 224 -14.08 5.89 21.23
N PHE A 225 -14.66 4.99 20.42
CA PHE A 225 -13.89 4.00 19.66
C PHE A 225 -12.92 4.66 18.71
N ARG A 226 -13.37 5.67 17.95
CA ARG A 226 -12.50 6.40 17.04
C ARG A 226 -11.30 6.99 17.78
N ASP A 227 -11.56 7.73 18.85
CA ASP A 227 -10.53 8.49 19.54
C ASP A 227 -9.54 7.54 20.25
N ASN A 228 -10.02 6.43 20.84
CA ASN A 228 -9.18 5.43 21.50
C ASN A 228 -8.42 4.52 20.53
N ALA A 229 -9.05 4.10 19.45
CA ALA A 229 -8.51 3.06 18.58
C ALA A 229 -7.71 3.60 17.38
N THR A 230 -7.87 4.88 17.03
CA THR A 230 -7.08 5.55 15.98
C THR A 230 -5.58 5.43 16.26
N LYS A 231 -5.17 5.44 17.53
CA LYS A 231 -3.77 5.24 17.92
C LYS A 231 -3.24 3.91 17.40
N PHE A 232 -4.00 2.81 17.43
CA PHE A 232 -3.52 1.52 16.93
C PHE A 232 -3.28 1.54 15.42
N LEU A 233 -4.20 2.14 14.66
CA LEU A 233 -4.08 2.24 13.21
C LEU A 233 -2.82 3.01 12.77
N TYR A 234 -2.51 4.14 13.42
CA TYR A 234 -1.40 5.00 12.97
C TYR A 234 -0.10 4.80 13.75
N LYS A 235 -0.16 4.46 15.04
CA LYS A 235 1.02 4.31 15.91
C LYS A 235 1.69 2.96 15.73
N GLU A 236 0.93 1.88 15.61
CA GLU A 236 1.48 0.51 15.68
C GLU A 236 1.74 -0.11 14.30
N ASN A 237 1.22 0.48 13.21
CA ASN A 237 1.51 0.02 11.85
C ASN A 237 2.74 0.72 11.25
N VAL A 238 3.37 0.03 10.28
CA VAL A 238 4.46 0.57 9.48
C VAL A 238 3.94 1.06 8.14
N PHE A 239 4.07 2.36 7.87
CA PHE A 239 3.65 2.93 6.58
C PHE A 239 4.83 3.06 5.62
N HIS A 240 4.66 2.57 4.40
CA HIS A 240 5.67 2.52 3.36
C HIS A 240 5.32 3.41 2.17
N PHE A 241 6.28 4.25 1.79
CA PHE A 241 6.20 5.13 0.63
C PHE A 241 7.38 4.91 -0.31
N THR A 242 7.10 4.86 -1.60
CA THR A 242 8.13 4.85 -2.65
C THR A 242 8.45 6.27 -3.10
N THR A 243 9.65 6.51 -3.61
CA THR A 243 9.93 7.75 -4.36
C THR A 243 8.92 7.93 -5.49
N MET A 244 8.65 9.19 -5.83
CA MET A 244 7.70 9.52 -6.87
C MET A 244 8.14 8.91 -8.20
N ASP A 245 7.29 8.09 -8.81
CA ASP A 245 7.50 7.53 -10.13
C ASP A 245 6.88 8.46 -11.18
N TRP A 246 7.74 9.04 -12.03
CA TRP A 246 7.33 9.95 -13.09
C TRP A 246 6.87 9.24 -14.35
N SER A 247 6.96 7.92 -14.40
CA SER A 247 6.53 7.15 -15.55
C SER A 247 5.08 7.47 -15.93
N ALA A 248 4.74 7.28 -17.21
CA ALA A 248 3.36 7.41 -17.70
C ALA A 248 2.35 6.52 -16.96
N THR A 249 2.83 5.55 -16.18
CA THR A 249 2.06 4.68 -15.30
C THR A 249 1.94 5.16 -13.86
N GLY A 250 2.86 6.02 -13.39
CA GLY A 250 2.96 6.53 -12.02
C GLY A 250 2.46 7.97 -11.84
N SER A 251 2.63 8.82 -12.87
CA SER A 251 2.24 10.24 -12.85
C SER A 251 0.90 10.51 -13.55
N PRO A 252 0.18 11.57 -13.16
CA PRO A 252 -0.83 12.18 -14.02
C PRO A 252 -0.19 12.58 -15.34
N VAL A 253 -0.76 12.08 -16.44
CA VAL A 253 -0.21 12.28 -17.79
C VAL A 253 -0.15 13.78 -18.16
N SER A 254 -0.76 14.70 -17.40
CA SER A 254 -0.68 16.17 -17.59
C SER A 254 0.75 16.69 -17.56
N TRP A 255 1.61 16.14 -16.71
CA TRP A 255 3.02 16.57 -16.65
C TRP A 255 3.86 16.10 -17.85
N ILE A 256 3.39 15.09 -18.59
CA ILE A 256 4.13 14.52 -19.73
C ILE A 256 3.89 15.32 -21.02
N ASP A 257 2.72 15.96 -21.18
CA ASP A 257 2.42 16.74 -22.42
C ASP A 257 2.98 18.16 -22.41
N HIS A 258 3.42 18.70 -21.28
CA HIS A 258 4.02 20.04 -21.23
C HIS A 258 5.38 20.10 -21.96
N VAL A 259 5.93 18.96 -22.39
CA VAL A 259 7.22 18.88 -23.11
C VAL A 259 7.07 19.05 -24.63
N LYS A 260 5.86 19.33 -25.17
CA LYS A 260 5.71 19.82 -26.56
C LYS A 260 4.89 21.11 -26.63
N PRO A 261 5.52 22.29 -26.81
CA PRO A 261 4.77 23.45 -27.25
C PRO A 261 4.42 23.27 -28.72
N ARG A 262 3.25 22.68 -29.01
CA ARG A 262 2.59 22.99 -30.28
C ARG A 262 1.98 24.37 -30.12
N SER A 263 2.61 25.33 -30.79
CA SER A 263 2.17 26.70 -31.02
C SER A 263 0.64 26.82 -31.05
N LEU A 264 0.07 27.34 -29.96
CA LEU A 264 -1.26 27.92 -29.96
C LEU A 264 -1.10 29.32 -29.39
N ASN A 265 -1.28 30.30 -30.27
CA ASN A 265 -1.35 31.70 -29.91
C ASN A 265 -2.52 31.91 -28.94
N LEU A 266 -2.21 32.06 -27.65
CA LEU A 266 -3.11 32.60 -26.65
C LEU A 266 -2.63 34.01 -26.28
N PRO A 267 -3.54 34.98 -26.13
CA PRO A 267 -3.18 36.37 -25.82
C PRO A 267 -2.66 36.48 -24.38
N GLU A 268 -1.73 37.41 -24.19
CA GLU A 268 -1.06 37.81 -22.94
C GLU A 268 -1.85 37.50 -21.66
N VAL A 269 -1.52 36.37 -21.04
CA VAL A 269 -1.65 36.19 -19.59
C VAL A 269 -0.22 36.10 -19.10
N GLU A 270 0.12 36.98 -18.16
CA GLU A 270 1.45 37.14 -17.57
C GLU A 270 2.10 35.78 -17.30
N THR A 271 3.27 35.63 -17.90
CA THR A 271 4.15 34.48 -17.78
C THR A 271 4.57 34.31 -16.32
N ILE A 272 3.82 33.51 -15.57
CA ILE A 272 4.38 32.75 -14.46
C ILE A 272 5.35 31.77 -15.11
N THR A 273 6.59 32.23 -15.26
CA THR A 273 7.72 31.42 -15.69
C THR A 273 7.87 30.29 -14.67
N GLN A 274 7.35 29.10 -15.01
CA GLN A 274 7.90 27.87 -14.50
C GLN A 274 9.39 27.90 -14.84
N ARG A 275 10.25 28.19 -13.84
CA ARG A 275 11.66 27.81 -13.94
C ARG A 275 11.67 26.30 -14.09
N GLN A 276 11.88 25.84 -15.31
CA GLN A 276 12.36 24.49 -15.53
C GLN A 276 13.54 24.30 -14.58
N LEU A 277 13.39 23.39 -13.62
CA LEU A 277 14.52 22.85 -12.90
C LEU A 277 15.33 22.11 -13.95
N ASP A 278 16.29 22.82 -14.54
CA ASP A 278 17.21 22.30 -15.51
C ASP A 278 17.98 21.16 -14.82
N GLU A 279 17.54 19.91 -15.04
CA GLU A 279 18.04 18.73 -14.31
C GLU A 279 19.55 18.54 -14.54
N VAL A 280 20.07 19.06 -15.66
CA VAL A 280 21.49 19.17 -15.98
C VAL A 280 22.20 20.12 -15.01
N SER A 281 21.62 21.29 -14.75
CA SER A 281 22.14 22.24 -13.74
C SER A 281 22.02 21.67 -12.33
N LEU A 282 20.98 20.90 -11.99
CA LEU A 282 20.90 20.24 -10.67
C LEU A 282 21.96 19.15 -10.51
N LEU A 283 22.22 18.29 -11.50
CA LEU A 283 23.29 17.28 -11.41
C LEU A 283 24.69 17.89 -11.34
N LEU A 284 24.95 18.95 -12.11
CA LEU A 284 26.23 19.68 -12.05
C LEU A 284 26.41 20.46 -10.75
N THR A 285 25.37 21.11 -10.23
CA THR A 285 25.40 21.77 -8.90
C THR A 285 25.48 20.75 -7.76
N ARG A 286 24.80 19.58 -7.87
CA ARG A 286 24.83 18.46 -6.91
C ARG A 286 26.23 17.89 -6.67
N LEU A 287 27.17 18.10 -7.60
CA LEU A 287 28.51 17.50 -7.57
C LEU A 287 29.64 18.54 -7.49
N HIS A 288 29.43 19.78 -7.93
CA HIS A 288 30.40 20.87 -7.76
C HIS A 288 30.42 21.51 -6.36
N GLU A 289 29.42 21.28 -5.51
CA GLU A 289 29.41 21.65 -4.09
C GLU A 289 30.25 20.68 -3.22
N THR A 290 31.48 20.38 -3.67
CA THR A 290 32.52 19.67 -2.89
C THR A 290 33.39 20.63 -2.05
N ARG A 291 32.86 21.82 -1.74
CA ARG A 291 33.34 22.66 -0.63
C ARG A 291 32.61 22.25 0.66
N PRO A 292 33.11 22.62 1.87
CA PRO A 292 32.56 22.10 3.12
C PRO A 292 31.06 22.40 3.19
N PHE A 293 30.28 21.33 3.07
CA PHE A 293 28.82 21.20 3.12
C PHE A 293 28.06 22.47 3.51
N GLU A 294 27.86 23.38 2.55
CA GLU A 294 26.77 24.36 2.63
C GLU A 294 25.47 23.60 2.37
N SER A 295 24.50 23.81 3.25
CA SER A 295 23.21 23.13 3.23
C SER A 295 22.51 23.33 1.89
N PHE A 296 22.25 22.24 1.16
CA PHE A 296 21.28 22.26 0.08
C PHE A 296 19.92 22.65 0.68
N GLU A 297 19.52 23.91 0.54
CA GLU A 297 18.17 24.31 0.87
C GLU A 297 17.26 23.73 -0.22
N PRO A 298 16.36 22.76 0.11
CA PRO A 298 15.37 22.34 -0.86
C PRO A 298 14.63 23.59 -1.37
N PRO A 299 14.24 23.65 -2.65
CA PRO A 299 13.60 24.84 -3.19
C PRO A 299 12.43 25.23 -2.29
N ILE A 300 12.59 26.34 -1.57
CA ILE A 300 11.79 26.73 -0.40
C ILE A 300 10.29 26.68 -0.73
N PHE A 301 9.95 27.01 -1.97
CA PHE A 301 8.61 26.94 -2.55
C PHE A 301 7.99 25.54 -2.42
N SER A 302 8.71 24.47 -2.73
CA SER A 302 8.18 23.09 -2.69
C SER A 302 7.82 22.63 -1.27
N VAL A 303 8.61 23.02 -0.26
CA VAL A 303 8.36 22.67 1.14
C VAL A 303 7.21 23.51 1.70
N HIS A 304 7.18 24.80 1.38
CA HIS A 304 6.09 25.70 1.79
C HIS A 304 4.75 25.24 1.22
N ASP A 305 4.70 24.89 -0.07
CA ASP A 305 3.49 24.40 -0.74
C ASP A 305 3.02 23.06 -0.14
N ALA A 306 3.95 22.16 0.19
CA ALA A 306 3.63 20.91 0.87
C ALA A 306 3.07 21.14 2.28
N ILE A 307 3.65 22.07 3.04
CA ILE A 307 3.14 22.45 4.37
C ILE A 307 1.72 23.02 4.25
N GLN A 308 1.51 23.97 3.35
CA GLN A 308 0.20 24.58 3.13
C GLN A 308 -0.83 23.53 2.68
N LEU A 309 -0.45 22.60 1.82
CA LEU A 309 -1.31 21.49 1.40
C LEU A 309 -1.72 20.59 2.58
N ILE A 310 -0.78 20.26 3.47
CA ILE A 310 -1.05 19.40 4.64
C ILE A 310 -1.88 20.14 5.70
N GLU A 311 -1.68 21.44 5.86
CA GLU A 311 -2.40 22.26 6.84
C GLU A 311 -3.83 22.62 6.41
N THR A 312 -4.08 22.70 5.11
CA THR A 312 -5.42 22.93 4.57
C THR A 312 -6.25 21.65 4.75
N SER A 313 -7.02 21.61 5.85
CA SER A 313 -7.96 20.52 6.13
C SER A 313 -9.13 20.57 5.13
N GLY A 314 -9.13 19.67 4.14
CA GLY A 314 -10.23 19.53 3.17
C GLY A 314 -9.77 18.96 1.84
N THR A 315 -10.71 18.54 1.00
CA THR A 315 -10.41 18.27 -0.42
C THR A 315 -9.91 19.56 -1.05
N PRO A 316 -8.67 19.62 -1.55
CA PRO A 316 -8.18 20.82 -2.20
C PRO A 316 -9.11 21.14 -3.39
N VAL A 317 -9.49 22.40 -3.52
CA VAL A 317 -10.17 22.88 -4.73
C VAL A 317 -9.19 22.66 -5.87
N LEU A 318 -9.52 21.67 -6.71
CA LEU A 318 -8.60 21.09 -7.69
C LEU A 318 -7.92 22.17 -8.52
N GLU A 319 -8.63 23.27 -8.84
CA GLU A 319 -8.20 24.41 -9.67
C GLU A 319 -6.89 25.09 -9.24
N ASN A 320 -6.50 25.06 -7.97
CA ASN A 320 -5.30 25.75 -7.49
C ASN A 320 -4.06 24.85 -7.33
N CYS A 321 -4.17 23.53 -7.58
CA CYS A 321 -3.08 22.57 -7.29
C CYS A 321 -2.57 21.80 -8.53
N TRP A 322 -2.91 22.24 -9.75
CA TRP A 322 -2.61 21.50 -11.00
C TRP A 322 -1.11 21.30 -11.22
N ASP A 323 -0.29 22.25 -10.75
CA ASP A 323 1.16 22.27 -10.95
C ASP A 323 1.95 21.97 -9.67
N ALA A 324 1.27 21.71 -8.56
CA ALA A 324 1.93 21.53 -7.28
C ALA A 324 2.48 20.10 -7.16
N TYR A 325 3.81 19.96 -7.20
CA TYR A 325 4.55 18.73 -6.88
C TYR A 325 3.97 17.99 -5.66
N SER A 326 3.51 18.76 -4.67
CA SER A 326 2.98 18.24 -3.42
C SER A 326 1.67 17.44 -3.56
N TYR A 327 0.87 17.71 -4.58
CA TYR A 327 -0.38 16.99 -4.84
C TYR A 327 -0.17 15.59 -5.44
N HIS A 328 1.00 15.34 -6.05
CA HIS A 328 1.32 14.07 -6.69
C HIS A 328 2.10 13.13 -5.76
N ASP A 329 2.70 13.68 -4.71
CA ASP A 329 3.48 12.92 -3.76
C ASP A 329 2.58 12.09 -2.82
N ARG A 330 2.79 10.77 -2.80
CA ARG A 330 1.95 9.86 -2.00
C ARG A 330 2.09 10.10 -0.50
N PHE A 331 3.27 10.47 -0.03
CA PHE A 331 3.51 10.74 1.38
C PHE A 331 2.78 12.03 1.78
N PHE A 332 2.90 13.10 1.01
CA PHE A 332 2.21 14.36 1.33
C PHE A 332 0.70 14.25 1.26
N ARG A 333 0.15 13.59 0.24
CA ARG A 333 -1.28 13.29 0.16
C ARG A 333 -1.76 12.47 1.35
N PHE A 334 -0.94 11.52 1.80
CA PHE A 334 -1.28 10.71 2.98
C PHE A 334 -1.34 11.59 4.22
N LEU A 335 -0.33 12.43 4.47
CA LEU A 335 -0.34 13.38 5.59
C LEU A 335 -1.54 14.33 5.54
N GLN A 336 -1.87 14.85 4.35
CA GLN A 336 -3.07 15.68 4.16
C GLN A 336 -4.35 14.89 4.49
N ALA A 337 -4.47 13.65 4.02
CA ALA A 337 -5.66 12.83 4.20
C ALA A 337 -5.90 12.43 5.66
N ILE A 338 -4.83 12.17 6.42
CA ILE A 338 -4.94 11.76 7.83
C ILE A 338 -5.01 12.98 8.76
N GLY A 339 -4.44 14.12 8.35
CA GLY A 339 -4.35 15.35 9.12
C GLY A 339 -3.22 15.36 10.14
N LYS A 340 -2.84 16.55 10.60
CA LYS A 340 -1.70 16.79 11.50
C LYS A 340 -1.72 15.96 12.79
N GLU A 341 -2.90 15.77 13.40
CA GLU A 341 -3.02 15.07 14.67
C GLU A 341 -2.63 13.59 14.52
N LYS A 342 -3.08 12.94 13.44
CA LYS A 342 -2.78 11.53 13.16
C LYS A 342 -1.38 11.35 12.62
N ALA A 343 -0.88 12.32 11.84
CA ALA A 343 0.52 12.36 11.42
C ALA A 343 1.46 12.35 12.63
N GLY A 344 1.13 13.10 13.69
CA GLY A 344 1.90 13.11 14.93
C GLY A 344 1.89 11.77 15.69
N MET A 345 0.99 10.85 15.38
CA MET A 345 0.91 9.53 16.01
C MET A 345 1.83 8.49 15.36
N LEU A 346 2.30 8.73 14.13
CA LEU A 346 3.11 7.79 13.37
C LEU A 346 4.40 7.46 14.12
N LYS A 347 4.67 6.18 14.39
CA LYS A 347 5.93 5.75 15.04
C LYS A 347 6.96 5.22 14.07
N THR A 348 6.51 4.54 13.02
CA THR A 348 7.43 3.93 12.04
C THR A 348 7.05 4.33 10.63
N LEU A 349 8.02 4.92 9.91
CA LEU A 349 7.93 5.19 8.49
C LEU A 349 9.00 4.42 7.73
N LYS A 350 8.62 3.95 6.55
CA LYS A 350 9.51 3.28 5.62
C LYS A 350 9.50 4.02 4.28
N PHE A 351 10.67 4.32 3.76
CA PHE A 351 10.85 4.88 2.43
C PHE A 351 11.66 3.92 1.56
N SER A 352 11.34 3.84 0.27
CA SER A 352 12.17 3.11 -0.68
C SER A 352 12.29 3.85 -1.99
N GLY A 353 13.44 3.80 -2.64
CA GLY A 353 13.61 4.44 -3.93
C GLY A 353 14.96 4.14 -4.56
N THR A 354 15.14 4.64 -5.77
CA THR A 354 16.39 4.52 -6.51
C THR A 354 17.25 5.75 -6.27
N VAL A 355 18.53 5.55 -5.97
CA VAL A 355 19.52 6.63 -6.04
C VAL A 355 19.98 6.74 -7.49
N ILE A 356 19.71 7.88 -8.12
CA ILE A 356 19.87 8.10 -9.56
C ILE A 356 21.24 8.70 -9.83
N LEU A 357 22.02 7.99 -10.63
CA LEU A 357 23.38 8.34 -11.01
C LEU A 357 23.50 8.61 -12.52
N HIS A 358 22.39 8.81 -13.22
CA HIS A 358 22.36 9.20 -14.62
C HIS A 358 21.65 10.53 -14.82
N VAL A 359 22.02 11.23 -15.89
CA VAL A 359 21.26 12.38 -16.39
C VAL A 359 20.09 11.85 -17.21
N CYS A 360 18.89 12.02 -16.67
CA CYS A 360 17.69 11.92 -17.48
C CYS A 360 17.53 13.26 -18.18
N GLU A 361 17.89 13.36 -19.47
CA GLU A 361 17.53 14.55 -20.23
C GLU A 361 15.99 14.60 -20.32
N GLY A 362 15.39 15.56 -19.62
CA GLY A 362 13.95 15.79 -19.54
C GLY A 362 13.26 16.01 -20.90
N SER A 363 14.01 16.02 -22.00
CA SER A 363 13.55 16.00 -23.39
C SER A 363 13.67 14.62 -24.05
N GLY A 364 13.17 13.56 -23.40
CA GLY A 364 12.95 12.27 -24.05
C GLY A 364 14.16 11.35 -24.18
N SER A 365 15.13 11.40 -23.25
CA SER A 365 16.12 10.32 -23.17
C SER A 365 15.40 8.99 -22.89
N THR A 366 15.58 8.04 -23.80
CA THR A 366 14.92 6.73 -23.78
C THR A 366 15.83 5.73 -23.06
N HIS A 367 15.49 5.31 -21.84
CA HIS A 367 16.20 4.23 -21.14
C HIS A 367 15.71 2.83 -21.56
N GLY A 368 15.42 2.64 -22.85
CA GLY A 368 15.04 1.35 -23.42
C GLY A 368 16.02 0.91 -24.51
N PRO A 369 16.53 -0.34 -24.52
CA PRO A 369 17.31 -0.86 -25.64
C PRO A 369 16.53 -0.89 -26.97
N ASN A 370 15.20 -0.65 -26.93
CA ASN A 370 14.35 -0.41 -28.07
C ASN A 370 13.56 0.89 -27.79
N GLY A 371 13.91 2.00 -28.46
CA GLY A 371 13.37 3.36 -28.25
C GLY A 371 11.87 3.55 -28.51
N LEU A 372 11.01 2.75 -27.88
CA LEU A 372 9.57 2.70 -28.09
C LEU A 372 8.75 3.04 -26.83
N LYS A 373 9.40 3.31 -25.68
CA LYS A 373 8.71 3.85 -24.50
C LYS A 373 9.53 4.95 -23.85
N GLU A 374 8.99 6.17 -23.92
CA GLU A 374 9.37 7.31 -23.08
C GLU A 374 9.07 6.95 -21.61
N SER A 375 10.01 6.26 -20.95
CA SER A 375 9.93 6.04 -19.50
C SER A 375 10.72 7.14 -18.80
N LEU A 376 10.02 8.12 -18.24
CA LEU A 376 10.60 9.06 -17.30
C LEU A 376 11.17 8.29 -16.10
N CYS A 377 12.39 8.63 -15.71
CA CYS A 377 13.03 8.11 -14.51
C CYS A 377 12.19 8.45 -13.27
N SER A 378 12.20 7.58 -12.24
CA SER A 378 11.70 7.97 -10.92
C SER A 378 12.44 9.20 -10.39
N LYS A 379 11.95 9.88 -9.35
CA LYS A 379 12.78 10.87 -8.65
C LYS A 379 13.84 10.17 -7.82
N ASP A 380 14.95 10.88 -7.68
CA ASP A 380 16.07 10.47 -6.87
C ASP A 380 15.65 10.37 -5.39
N LEU A 381 16.07 9.29 -4.73
CA LEU A 381 15.76 9.02 -3.33
C LEU A 381 16.36 10.05 -2.39
N VAL A 382 17.59 10.52 -2.64
CA VAL A 382 18.25 11.52 -1.80
C VAL A 382 17.45 12.82 -1.86
N ASP A 383 17.17 13.35 -3.04
CA ASP A 383 16.40 14.58 -3.21
C ASP A 383 15.01 14.49 -2.57
N THR A 384 14.33 13.35 -2.75
CA THR A 384 13.02 13.11 -2.13
C THR A 384 13.10 13.15 -0.61
N LEU A 385 14.10 12.50 -0.01
CA LEU A 385 14.27 12.50 1.45
C LEU A 385 14.66 13.88 1.99
N ARG A 386 15.45 14.67 1.25
CA ARG A 386 15.75 16.07 1.61
C ARG A 386 14.47 16.90 1.74
N LEU A 387 13.50 16.70 0.84
CA LEU A 387 12.19 17.34 0.92
C LEU A 387 11.35 16.83 2.09
N TYR A 388 11.46 15.55 2.43
CA TYR A 388 10.65 14.94 3.49
C TYR A 388 11.13 15.29 4.90
N VAL A 389 12.43 15.47 5.14
CA VAL A 389 12.97 15.79 6.48
C VAL A 389 12.26 16.99 7.16
N PRO A 390 12.11 18.17 6.54
CA PRO A 390 11.41 19.29 7.18
C PRO A 390 9.93 18.99 7.44
N ILE A 391 9.28 18.24 6.56
CA ILE A 391 7.87 17.83 6.69
C ILE A 391 7.69 16.82 7.83
N ILE A 392 8.58 15.83 7.94
CA ILE A 392 8.62 14.84 9.02
C ILE A 392 8.78 15.56 10.36
N ASN A 393 9.75 16.48 10.46
CA ASN A 393 9.98 17.24 11.68
C ASN A 393 8.78 18.11 12.10
N ARG A 394 7.99 18.59 11.15
CA ARG A 394 6.81 19.44 11.43
C ARG A 394 5.58 18.63 11.81
N PHE A 395 5.30 17.53 11.11
CA PHE A 395 4.02 16.82 11.24
C PHE A 395 4.11 15.44 11.88
N CYS A 396 5.24 14.75 11.75
CA CYS A 396 5.43 13.39 12.27
C CYS A 396 6.15 13.42 13.63
N THR A 397 5.65 14.22 14.57
CA THR A 397 6.31 14.52 15.85
C THR A 397 6.43 13.31 16.79
N GLY A 398 5.72 12.23 16.51
CA GLY A 398 5.84 10.96 17.23
C GLY A 398 6.82 9.96 16.61
N LEU A 399 7.43 10.26 15.46
CA LEU A 399 8.21 9.29 14.69
C LEU A 399 9.46 8.83 15.46
N GLU A 400 9.53 7.55 15.81
CA GLU A 400 10.63 6.92 16.55
C GLU A 400 11.55 6.11 15.62
N LYS A 401 10.99 5.49 14.58
CA LYS A 401 11.73 4.60 13.69
C LYS A 401 11.59 5.02 12.23
N LEU A 402 12.73 5.13 11.54
CA LEU A 402 12.80 5.39 10.10
C LEU A 402 13.55 4.27 9.40
N VAL A 403 12.95 3.68 8.38
CA VAL A 403 13.55 2.64 7.55
C VAL A 403 13.73 3.16 6.12
N ILE A 404 14.93 3.06 5.56
CA ILE A 404 15.22 3.49 4.18
C ILE A 404 15.74 2.30 3.38
N GLU A 405 15.07 1.99 2.27
CA GLU A 405 15.46 0.96 1.32
C GLU A 405 15.99 1.59 0.03
N VAL A 406 17.30 1.48 -0.17
CA VAL A 406 18.04 2.01 -1.30
C VAL A 406 18.08 0.96 -2.41
N LYS A 407 17.50 1.30 -3.57
CA LYS A 407 17.60 0.53 -4.80
C LYS A 407 18.74 1.08 -5.66
N LYS A 408 19.47 0.18 -6.31
CA LYS A 408 20.52 0.54 -7.24
C LYS A 408 19.90 1.12 -8.52
N ASP A 409 20.55 2.15 -9.06
CA ASP A 409 20.26 2.63 -10.40
C ASP A 409 20.42 1.50 -11.44
N PRO A 410 19.37 1.17 -12.23
CA PRO A 410 19.49 0.22 -13.33
C PRO A 410 20.33 0.75 -14.50
N TYR A 411 20.45 2.08 -14.67
CA TYR A 411 21.09 2.70 -15.83
C TYR A 411 22.11 3.78 -15.42
N PRO A 412 23.12 3.46 -14.60
CA PRO A 412 24.11 4.47 -14.19
C PRO A 412 24.86 5.01 -15.41
N ASP A 413 25.04 6.32 -15.50
CA ASP A 413 25.84 6.94 -16.55
C ASP A 413 27.32 6.78 -16.21
N TRP A 414 27.94 5.76 -16.82
CA TRP A 414 29.35 5.48 -16.62
C TRP A 414 30.26 6.61 -17.09
N SER A 415 29.85 7.39 -18.10
CA SER A 415 30.66 8.52 -18.60
C SER A 415 30.71 9.64 -17.56
N LEU A 416 29.57 9.95 -16.92
CA LEU A 416 29.54 10.89 -15.80
C LEU A 416 30.31 10.36 -14.59
N LEU A 417 30.14 9.09 -14.25
CA LEU A 417 30.88 8.49 -13.13
C LEU A 417 32.41 8.51 -13.34
N LEU A 418 32.88 8.35 -14.58
CA LEU A 418 34.30 8.42 -14.92
C LEU A 418 34.88 9.85 -14.89
N VAL A 419 34.07 10.86 -15.23
CA VAL A 419 34.48 12.28 -15.12
C VAL A 419 34.57 12.72 -13.66
N LEU A 420 33.69 12.19 -12.80
CA LEU A 420 33.58 12.61 -11.40
C LEU A 420 34.58 11.94 -10.46
N ASP A 421 35.09 10.75 -10.81
CA ASP A 421 36.17 10.11 -10.07
C ASP A 421 37.06 9.29 -11.01
N PRO A 422 38.02 9.93 -11.71
CA PRO A 422 38.88 9.27 -12.70
C PRO A 422 39.75 8.13 -12.13
N LEU A 423 39.86 8.05 -10.80
CA LEU A 423 40.75 7.14 -10.07
C LEU A 423 40.01 6.06 -9.25
N ASN A 424 38.68 6.14 -9.07
CA ASN A 424 37.92 5.11 -8.37
C ASN A 424 36.69 4.65 -9.17
N SER A 425 36.43 3.34 -9.13
CA SER A 425 35.18 2.76 -9.60
C SER A 425 33.99 3.59 -9.07
N GLY A 426 33.02 3.98 -9.90
CA GLY A 426 31.87 4.85 -9.56
C GLY A 426 31.03 4.48 -8.31
N ARG A 427 31.40 3.40 -7.61
CA ARG A 427 31.07 3.09 -6.21
C ARG A 427 31.35 4.25 -5.23
N SER A 428 32.41 5.05 -5.45
CA SER A 428 32.79 6.18 -4.58
C SER A 428 31.79 7.35 -4.64
N VAL A 429 31.28 7.68 -5.83
CA VAL A 429 30.32 8.78 -6.05
C VAL A 429 28.97 8.47 -5.40
N HIS A 430 28.45 7.26 -5.62
CA HIS A 430 27.21 6.80 -4.97
C HIS A 430 27.32 6.82 -3.44
N GLN A 431 28.48 6.39 -2.92
CA GLN A 431 28.74 6.42 -1.48
C GLN A 431 28.78 7.86 -0.95
N ARG A 432 29.52 8.77 -1.58
CA ARG A 432 29.59 10.19 -1.18
C ARG A 432 28.20 10.84 -1.17
N TYR A 433 27.40 10.57 -2.19
CA TYR A 433 26.07 11.16 -2.32
C TYR A 433 25.12 10.70 -1.21
N ILE A 434 25.13 9.40 -0.88
CA ILE A 434 24.37 8.88 0.26
C ILE A 434 24.94 9.40 1.58
N THR A 435 26.26 9.46 1.75
CA THR A 435 26.89 10.00 2.97
C THR A 435 26.48 11.46 3.22
N SER A 436 26.38 12.29 2.17
CA SER A 436 25.87 13.66 2.29
C SER A 436 24.45 13.72 2.85
N LEU A 437 23.54 12.86 2.37
CA LEU A 437 22.20 12.74 2.94
C LEU A 437 22.23 12.31 4.40
N LEU A 438 23.05 11.31 4.72
CA LEU A 438 23.14 10.71 6.05
C LEU A 438 23.63 11.68 7.10
N GLU A 439 24.78 12.32 6.85
CA GLU A 439 25.45 13.19 7.82
C GLU A 439 24.84 14.58 7.86
N GLY A 440 24.36 15.09 6.72
CA GLY A 440 23.78 16.42 6.62
C GLY A 440 22.30 16.46 7.01
N GLU A 441 21.48 15.72 6.27
CA GLU A 441 20.02 15.95 6.28
C GLU A 441 19.30 15.02 7.26
N LEU A 442 19.62 13.73 7.29
CA LEU A 442 18.95 12.79 8.18
C LEU A 442 19.24 13.11 9.64
N ARG A 443 20.45 13.57 10.00
CA ARG A 443 20.74 14.03 11.37
C ARG A 443 19.88 15.21 11.85
N LYS A 444 19.22 15.95 10.94
CA LYS A 444 18.26 17.01 11.30
C LYS A 444 16.92 16.46 11.80
N LEU A 445 16.64 15.16 11.65
CA LEU A 445 15.42 14.53 12.16
C LEU A 445 15.40 14.59 13.69
N LYS A 446 14.38 15.23 14.27
CA LYS A 446 14.36 15.56 15.70
C LYS A 446 13.92 14.40 16.59
N THR A 447 12.99 13.58 16.11
CA THR A 447 12.27 12.60 16.96
C THR A 447 12.70 11.16 16.74
N VAL A 448 13.33 10.88 15.59
CA VAL A 448 13.75 9.51 15.24
C VAL A 448 14.82 9.03 16.21
N GLU A 449 14.63 7.85 16.77
CA GLU A 449 15.55 7.18 17.71
C GLU A 449 16.26 6.01 17.03
N THR A 450 15.56 5.32 16.12
CA THR A 450 16.08 4.16 15.39
C THR A 450 16.08 4.44 13.88
N LEU A 451 17.26 4.40 13.27
CA LEU A 451 17.42 4.47 11.82
C LEU A 451 17.88 3.12 11.28
N GLU A 452 17.21 2.59 10.26
CA GLU A 452 17.63 1.39 9.56
C GLU A 452 17.77 1.68 8.06
N ILE A 453 18.90 1.30 7.47
CA ILE A 453 19.17 1.56 6.06
C ILE A 453 19.63 0.27 5.40
N TYR A 454 18.90 -0.12 4.36
CA TYR A 454 19.13 -1.34 3.62
C TYR A 454 19.38 -1.04 2.15
N LYS A 455 20.30 -1.79 1.56
CA LYS A 455 20.41 -1.94 0.12
C LYS A 455 19.52 -3.09 -0.33
N VAL A 456 18.71 -2.86 -1.36
CA VAL A 456 17.78 -3.85 -1.92
C VAL A 456 18.18 -4.19 -3.34
N PHE A 457 18.21 -5.48 -3.65
CA PHE A 457 18.48 -5.98 -5.00
C PHE A 457 17.72 -7.29 -5.25
N GLU A 458 17.42 -7.53 -6.53
CA GLU A 458 16.78 -8.76 -6.99
C GLU A 458 17.74 -9.94 -6.77
N ALA A 459 17.32 -10.95 -6.01
CA ALA A 459 18.04 -12.22 -6.00
C ALA A 459 17.79 -12.90 -7.34
N LYS A 460 18.84 -13.10 -8.12
CA LYS A 460 18.78 -14.10 -9.19
C LYS A 460 18.71 -15.46 -8.51
N ASP A 461 17.66 -16.22 -8.80
CA ASP A 461 17.62 -17.63 -8.45
C ASP A 461 18.72 -18.33 -9.25
N ASP A 462 19.77 -18.82 -8.58
CA ASP A 462 20.83 -19.64 -9.20
C ASP A 462 20.32 -21.07 -9.55
N ALA A 463 19.01 -21.23 -9.70
CA ALA A 463 18.38 -22.50 -10.08
C ALA A 463 18.46 -22.68 -11.60
N SER A 464 19.49 -23.43 -12.00
CA SER A 464 19.67 -24.19 -13.24
C SER A 464 18.41 -24.47 -14.05
N ALA A 465 18.55 -24.34 -15.37
CA ALA A 465 17.64 -24.77 -16.42
C ALA A 465 16.93 -26.10 -16.13
N ALA A 466 15.64 -26.02 -15.81
CA ALA A 466 14.67 -27.08 -16.01
C ALA A 466 13.32 -26.41 -16.31
N ASP A 467 12.64 -26.89 -17.36
CA ASP A 467 11.37 -26.30 -17.83
C ASP A 467 10.32 -26.26 -16.71
N PRO A 468 9.60 -25.13 -16.54
CA PRO A 468 8.62 -25.02 -15.47
C PRO A 468 7.38 -25.86 -15.79
N PRO A 469 6.83 -26.61 -14.81
CA PRO A 469 5.53 -27.26 -14.95
C PRO A 469 4.42 -26.21 -15.00
N VAL A 470 3.42 -26.47 -15.84
CA VAL A 470 2.17 -25.72 -15.96
C VAL A 470 1.52 -25.69 -14.56
N ASP A 471 1.18 -24.50 -14.07
CA ASP A 471 0.70 -24.15 -12.71
C ASP A 471 1.74 -23.82 -11.63
N THR A 472 2.74 -22.99 -11.96
CA THR A 472 3.55 -22.32 -10.92
C THR A 472 2.81 -21.17 -10.23
N PRO A 473 2.81 -21.09 -8.89
CA PRO A 473 2.37 -19.89 -8.17
C PRO A 473 3.25 -18.70 -8.55
N GLU A 474 2.65 -17.50 -8.63
CA GLU A 474 3.31 -16.22 -8.93
C GLU A 474 4.77 -16.20 -8.44
N ARG A 475 5.72 -16.05 -9.38
CA ARG A 475 7.16 -16.00 -9.12
C ARG A 475 7.41 -14.93 -8.04
N LYS A 476 7.63 -15.35 -6.80
CA LYS A 476 7.98 -14.44 -5.71
C LYS A 476 9.37 -13.91 -6.03
N GLU A 477 9.47 -12.68 -6.52
CA GLU A 477 10.75 -11.96 -6.56
C GLU A 477 11.29 -11.89 -5.14
N PHE A 478 12.30 -12.71 -4.85
CA PHE A 478 13.01 -12.64 -3.58
C PHE A 478 13.94 -11.44 -3.64
N MET A 479 13.52 -10.34 -3.03
CA MET A 479 14.38 -9.19 -2.82
C MET A 479 15.33 -9.50 -1.65
N LYS A 480 16.64 -9.53 -1.90
CA LYS A 480 17.63 -9.59 -0.82
C LYS A 480 17.80 -8.20 -0.23
N ARG A 481 17.96 -8.16 1.10
CA ARG A 481 18.22 -6.94 1.88
C ARG A 481 19.54 -7.11 2.60
N GLU A 482 20.44 -6.16 2.38
CA GLU A 482 21.72 -6.08 3.10
C GLU A 482 21.77 -4.74 3.84
N LYS A 483 22.28 -4.72 5.07
CA LYS A 483 22.54 -3.45 5.75
C LYS A 483 23.54 -2.65 4.94
N LEU A 484 23.32 -1.34 4.86
CA LEU A 484 24.19 -0.46 4.10
C LEU A 484 25.35 0.00 4.98
N ASP A 485 26.54 -0.60 4.82
CA ASP A 485 27.71 -0.37 5.67
C ASP A 485 28.06 1.13 5.86
N ILE A 486 27.94 1.91 4.78
CA ILE A 486 28.26 3.35 4.78
C ILE A 486 27.31 4.18 5.69
N ALA A 487 26.19 3.59 6.11
CA ALA A 487 25.23 4.21 7.01
C ALA A 487 25.51 3.93 8.49
N GLU A 488 26.39 2.99 8.82
CA GLU A 488 26.67 2.55 10.20
C GLU A 488 27.00 3.72 11.14
N PRO A 489 27.89 4.68 10.80
CA PRO A 489 28.19 5.80 11.70
C PRO A 489 26.98 6.69 12.01
N THR A 490 26.05 6.81 11.05
CA THR A 490 24.84 7.60 11.25
C THR A 490 23.79 6.82 12.03
N ILE A 491 23.68 5.50 11.79
CA ILE A 491 22.81 4.61 12.57
C ILE A 491 23.23 4.62 14.06
N GLU A 492 24.53 4.49 14.34
CA GLU A 492 25.08 4.58 15.70
C GLU A 492 24.79 5.94 16.34
N TRP A 493 24.96 7.04 15.59
CA TRP A 493 24.65 8.39 16.07
C TRP A 493 23.19 8.53 16.56
N PHE A 494 22.23 7.91 15.87
CA PHE A 494 20.83 7.89 16.30
C PHE A 494 20.64 7.10 17.61
N GLY A 495 21.26 5.92 17.72
CA GLY A 495 21.23 5.10 18.93
C GLY A 495 21.84 5.79 20.15
N ASP A 496 22.98 6.46 19.96
CA ASP A 496 23.65 7.24 21.00
C ASP A 496 22.80 8.43 21.46
N ARG A 497 22.19 9.15 20.52
CA ARG A 497 21.32 10.28 20.82
C ARG A 497 20.10 9.83 21.62
N ALA A 498 19.47 8.73 21.22
CA ALA A 498 18.32 8.16 21.92
C ALA A 498 18.68 7.75 23.35
N SER A 499 19.81 7.07 23.54
CA SER A 499 20.31 6.62 24.85
C SER A 499 20.57 7.80 25.81
N LYS A 500 21.17 8.89 25.31
CA LYS A 500 21.39 10.11 26.10
C LYS A 500 20.09 10.81 26.50
N SER A 501 19.09 10.76 25.64
CA SER A 501 17.78 11.39 25.87
C SER A 501 16.92 10.59 26.86
N GLY A 502 17.07 9.27 26.88
CA GLY A 502 16.39 8.38 27.84
C GLY A 502 16.86 8.60 29.28
N ASN A 503 18.16 8.81 29.51
CA ASN A 503 18.71 9.02 30.84
C ASN A 503 18.29 10.33 31.52
N GLN A 504 17.84 11.34 30.75
CA GLN A 504 17.32 12.58 31.30
C GLN A 504 15.86 12.49 31.75
N LYS A 505 15.08 11.53 31.24
CA LYS A 505 13.65 11.36 31.59
C LYS A 505 13.40 10.48 32.82
N GLY A 506 14.43 9.79 33.32
CA GLY A 506 14.32 8.89 34.50
C GLY A 506 14.74 9.51 35.83
N GLY A 507 15.02 10.82 35.87
CA GLY A 507 15.55 11.53 37.04
C GLY A 507 14.69 12.68 37.55
N GLU A 508 13.44 12.81 37.09
CA GLU A 508 12.45 13.76 37.63
C GLU A 508 11.38 13.06 38.46
#